data_AF-A0A7C2EGJ0-F1
#
_entry.id   AF-A0A7C2EGJ0-F1
#
_cell.length_a   1.000
_cell.length_b   1.000
_cell.length_c   1.000
_cell.angle_alpha   90.00
_cell.angle_beta   90.00
_cell.angle_gamma   90.00
#
_symmetry.space_group_name_H-M   'P 1'
#
loop_
_entity.id
_entity.type
_entity.pdbx_description
1 polymer ?
#
loop_
_entity_poly.entity_id
_entity_poly.type
_entity_poly.pdbx_seq_one_letter_code
_entity_poly.pdbx_strand_id
1 'polypeptide(L)' 'LEPGARDGELLASVFTAVTRVSEAEDIASSGVRVVTNAGRAAGQEVPHLHFHVLGGRMMSWPPG' A
#
# COMPACT_ATOMS: atom_id res chain seq x y z
N LEU A 1 -6.08 -1.86 -14.28
CA LEU A 1 -6.00 -1.61 -12.82
C LEU A 1 -7.14 -2.42 -12.24
N GLU A 2 -6.87 -3.46 -11.47
CA GLU A 2 -7.95 -4.31 -10.90
C GLU A 2 -8.11 -3.92 -9.44
N PRO A 3 -8.95 -2.91 -9.20
CA PRO A 3 -10.34 -3.11 -8.79
C PRO A 3 -11.37 -2.39 -9.69
N GLY A 4 -12.56 -2.97 -9.83
CA GLY A 4 -13.71 -2.39 -10.54
C GLY A 4 -14.66 -1.62 -9.63
N ALA A 5 -15.74 -1.07 -10.21
CA ALA A 5 -16.70 -0.22 -9.51
C ALA A 5 -17.40 -0.89 -8.30
N ARG A 6 -17.32 -2.23 -8.18
CA ARG A 6 -17.95 -3.02 -7.11
C ARG A 6 -16.99 -3.37 -5.96
N ASP A 7 -15.72 -3.01 -6.06
CA ASP A 7 -14.69 -3.46 -5.10
C ASP A 7 -14.40 -2.42 -3.99
N GLY A 8 -15.23 -1.39 -3.85
CA GLY A 8 -15.02 -0.31 -2.88
C GLY A 8 -14.91 -0.81 -1.43
N GLU A 9 -15.78 -1.74 -1.01
CA GLU A 9 -15.74 -2.33 0.33
C GLU A 9 -14.49 -3.17 0.58
N LEU A 10 -14.02 -3.89 -0.45
CA LEU A 10 -12.78 -4.66 -0.39
C LEU A 10 -11.60 -3.70 -0.18
N LEU A 11 -11.53 -2.61 -0.93
CA LEU A 11 -10.46 -1.61 -0.78
C LEU A 11 -10.46 -0.94 0.60
N ALA A 12 -11.64 -0.62 1.14
CA ALA A 12 -11.76 -0.11 2.51
C ALA A 12 -11.24 -1.12 3.55
N SER A 13 -11.57 -2.40 3.36
CA SER A 13 -11.09 -3.49 4.22
C SER A 13 -9.57 -3.66 4.13
N VAL A 14 -8.99 -3.50 2.93
CA VAL A 14 -7.53 -3.53 2.73
C VAL A 14 -6.86 -2.36 3.46
N PHE A 15 -7.39 -1.13 3.36
CA PHE A 15 -6.81 0.00 4.11
C PHE A 15 -6.94 -0.17 5.63
N THR A 16 -8.00 -0.83 6.10
CA THR A 16 -8.10 -1.24 7.52
C THR A 16 -6.99 -2.24 7.89
N ALA A 17 -6.67 -3.19 7.00
CA ALA A 17 -5.56 -4.11 7.22
C ALA A 17 -4.20 -3.40 7.21
N VAL A 18 -4.00 -2.40 6.35
CA VAL A 18 -2.79 -1.56 6.34
C VAL A 18 -2.58 -0.88 7.69
N THR A 19 -3.62 -0.30 8.29
CA THR A 19 -3.53 0.31 9.64
C THR A 19 -3.08 -0.72 10.67
N ARG A 20 -3.75 -1.89 10.70
CA ARG A 20 -3.44 -2.96 11.66
C ARG A 20 -2.01 -3.48 11.52
N VAL A 21 -1.53 -3.68 10.29
CA VAL A 21 -0.14 -4.11 10.03
C VAL A 21 0.84 -3.01 10.45
N SER A 22 0.53 -1.75 10.17
CA SER A 22 1.40 -0.63 10.56
C SER A 22 1.54 -0.49 12.08
N GLU A 23 0.47 -0.77 12.83
CA GLU A 23 0.48 -0.83 14.29
C GLU A 23 1.25 -2.05 14.80
N ALA A 24 1.01 -3.23 14.22
CA ALA A 24 1.67 -4.47 14.62
C ALA A 24 3.20 -4.46 14.39
N GLU A 25 3.66 -3.71 13.39
CA GLU A 25 5.08 -3.55 13.06
C GLU A 25 5.71 -2.30 13.73
N ASP A 26 5.01 -1.64 14.68
CA ASP A 26 5.48 -0.46 15.42
C ASP A 26 5.92 0.74 14.53
N ILE A 27 5.43 0.81 13.29
CA ILE A 27 5.77 1.89 12.33
C ILE A 27 4.69 2.98 12.22
N ALA A 28 3.49 2.74 12.73
CA ALA A 28 2.32 3.63 12.57
C ALA A 28 2.57 5.07 13.07
N SER A 29 3.18 5.22 14.25
CA SER A 29 3.38 6.53 14.90
C SER A 29 4.36 7.45 14.15
N SER A 30 5.33 6.86 13.45
CA SER A 30 6.32 7.57 12.63
C SER A 30 5.81 7.94 11.23
N GLY A 31 4.62 7.48 10.88
CA GLY A 31 4.05 7.57 9.54
C GLY A 31 4.47 6.42 8.63
N VAL A 32 3.59 6.09 7.68
CA VAL A 32 3.82 5.05 6.67
C VAL A 32 3.54 5.57 5.27
N ARG A 33 4.19 4.97 4.27
CA ARG A 33 3.83 5.14 2.85
C ARG A 33 3.22 3.85 2.36
N VAL A 34 2.04 3.97 1.76
CA VAL A 34 1.33 2.86 1.12
C VAL A 34 1.48 3.01 -0.39
N VAL A 35 2.00 2.00 -1.08
CA VAL A 35 2.23 2.02 -2.53
C VAL A 35 1.56 0.81 -3.18
N THR A 36 0.80 1.04 -4.24
CA THR A 36 0.34 -0.01 -5.16
C THR A 36 0.82 0.35 -6.56
N ASN A 37 1.43 -0.61 -7.23
CA ASN A 37 1.95 -0.44 -8.59
C ASN A 37 1.00 -1.12 -9.58
N ALA A 38 0.78 -0.48 -10.73
CA ALA A 38 -0.07 -1.02 -11.78
C ALA A 38 0.62 -0.97 -13.14
N GLY A 39 0.87 -2.15 -13.69
CA GLY A 39 1.59 -2.34 -14.94
C GLY A 39 3.11 -2.25 -14.79
N ARG A 40 3.79 -2.72 -15.84
CA ARG A 40 5.26 -2.86 -15.87
C ARG A 40 6.00 -1.54 -15.66
N ALA A 41 5.49 -0.45 -16.25
CA ALA A 41 6.12 0.87 -16.16
C ALA A 41 6.07 1.46 -14.74
N ALA A 42 5.14 1.01 -13.91
CA ALA A 42 5.05 1.36 -12.50
C ALA A 42 5.85 0.39 -11.60
N GLY A 43 6.57 -0.58 -12.16
CA GLY A 43 7.33 -1.57 -11.38
C GLY A 43 6.49 -2.72 -10.83
N GLN A 44 5.32 -3.02 -11.40
CA GLN A 44 4.57 -4.23 -11.03
C GLN A 44 5.17 -5.48 -11.68
N GLU A 45 5.80 -6.34 -10.89
CA GLU A 45 6.34 -7.63 -11.36
C GLU A 45 5.33 -8.77 -11.25
N VAL A 46 4.62 -8.84 -10.10
CA VAL A 46 3.55 -9.84 -9.88
C VAL A 46 2.20 -9.21 -10.26
N PRO A 47 1.48 -9.75 -11.26
CA PRO A 47 0.21 -9.19 -11.75
C PRO A 47 -0.97 -9.55 -10.84
N HIS A 48 -0.84 -9.25 -9.56
CA HIS A 48 -1.88 -9.33 -8.53
C HIS A 48 -1.91 -8.01 -7.77
N LEU A 49 -3.09 -7.56 -7.33
CA LEU A 49 -3.20 -6.34 -6.52
C LEU A 49 -2.49 -6.55 -5.19
N HIS A 50 -1.55 -5.68 -4.85
CA HIS A 50 -0.85 -5.71 -3.57
C HIS A 50 -0.48 -4.30 -3.14
N PHE A 51 -0.36 -4.13 -1.83
CA PHE A 51 -0.06 -2.86 -1.19
C PHE A 51 1.23 -3.03 -0.40
N HIS A 52 2.27 -2.30 -0.80
CA HIS A 52 3.47 -2.18 0.01
C HIS A 52 3.18 -1.21 1.15
N VAL A 53 3.47 -1.63 2.38
CA VAL A 53 3.46 -0.77 3.57
C VAL A 53 4.92 -0.55 3.95
N LEU A 54 5.41 0.67 3.77
CA LEU A 54 6.78 1.05 4.12
C LEU A 54 6.73 1.98 5.34
N GLY A 55 7.68 1.85 6.26
CA GLY A 55 7.77 2.68 7.46
C GLY A 55 9.11 2.53 8.18
N GLY A 56 9.21 3.10 9.38
CA GLY A 56 10.40 2.98 10.24
C GLY A 56 11.58 3.89 9.85
N ARG A 57 11.41 4.74 8.82
CA ARG A 57 12.40 5.75 8.41
C ARG A 57 11.73 6.88 7.65
N MET A 58 12.37 8.05 7.61
CA MET A 58 11.96 9.14 6.73
C MET A 58 12.04 8.69 5.27
N MET A 59 10.99 9.01 4.50
CA MET A 59 10.93 8.69 3.08
C MET A 59 11.15 9.94 2.24
N SER A 60 12.00 9.80 1.22
CA SER A 60 12.27 10.85 0.25
C SER A 60 11.10 11.03 -0.73
N TRP A 61 11.14 12.16 -1.44
CA TRP A 61 10.28 12.49 -2.55
C TRP A 61 11.14 12.88 -3.76
N PRO A 62 10.86 12.41 -4.99
CA PRO A 62 9.73 11.55 -5.40
C PRO A 62 9.83 10.11 -4.86
N PRO A 63 8.70 9.36 -4.82
CA PRO A 63 8.61 8.03 -4.22
C PRO A 63 9.02 6.93 -5.20
N GLY A 64 10.22 7.05 -5.77
CA GLY A 64 10.63 6.34 -6.98
C GLY A 64 10.76 7.31 -8.15
#